data_AF-A0A8S0G779-F1
#
_entry.id   AF-A0A8S0G779-F1
#
_cell.length_a   1.000
_cell.length_b   1.000
_cell.length_c   1.000
_cell.angle_alpha   90.00
_cell.angle_beta   90.00
_cell.angle_gamma   90.00
#
_symmetry.space_group_name_H-M   'P 1'
#
loop_
_entity.id
_entity.type
_entity.pdbx_description
1 polymer ?
#
loop_
_entity_poly.entity_id
_entity_poly.type
_entity_poly.pdbx_seq_one_letter_code
_entity_poly.pdbx_strand_id
1 'polypeptide(L)'
;MYKSTLYSTIEQFYVLPYMLSTDHIIRQAVITPDDGMTSSELNQRIAHFNTQLKTAAIFILDTQGKAIASSNWQDPGSYVGQNYSYRPYYKHAMSGLNGRFYGIGSTTNTPGFFLSTSIKDKGKIVGVVVVKISLNEIEKAWAEGPENIIVNDEHGIIFLSSKSPWRMRTLQPLPVQAKQKLQSTRQYSLDNLLPADYYPWLYREQFYFPER
;
A
#
# COMPACT_ATOMS: atom_id res chain seq x y z
N MET A 1 -11.34 -14.92 14.08
CA MET A 1 -10.73 -15.76 13.00
C MET A 1 -10.37 -14.91 11.80
N TYR A 2 -11.25 -14.00 11.35
CA TYR A 2 -10.97 -13.10 10.22
C TYR A 2 -9.79 -12.17 10.47
N LYS A 3 -9.65 -11.66 11.70
CA LYS A 3 -8.48 -10.90 12.11
C LYS A 3 -7.17 -11.65 11.89
N SER A 4 -7.01 -12.82 12.52
CA SER A 4 -5.79 -13.62 12.37
C SER A 4 -5.48 -13.93 10.92
N THR A 5 -6.49 -14.28 10.10
CA THR A 5 -6.29 -14.54 8.67
C THR A 5 -5.78 -13.30 7.93
N LEU A 6 -6.42 -12.13 8.09
CA LEU A 6 -5.95 -10.90 7.45
C LEU A 6 -4.52 -10.55 7.85
N TYR A 7 -4.20 -10.60 9.15
CA TYR A 7 -2.85 -10.32 9.63
C TYR A 7 -1.84 -11.30 9.04
N SER A 8 -2.08 -12.60 9.13
CA SER A 8 -1.15 -13.61 8.60
C SER A 8 -0.97 -13.51 7.08
N THR A 9 -2.03 -13.21 6.32
CA THR A 9 -1.94 -12.96 4.87
C THR A 9 -1.09 -11.75 4.54
N ILE A 10 -1.05 -10.72 5.37
CA ILE A 10 -0.19 -9.55 5.14
C ILE A 10 1.24 -9.82 5.64
N GLU A 11 1.39 -10.48 6.79
CA GLU A 11 2.68 -10.78 7.43
C GLU A 11 3.62 -11.59 6.54
N GLN A 12 3.10 -12.52 5.74
CA GLN A 12 3.92 -13.29 4.79
C GLN A 12 4.70 -12.41 3.79
N PHE A 13 4.26 -11.17 3.57
CA PHE A 13 4.90 -10.21 2.67
C PHE A 13 5.87 -9.25 3.39
N TYR A 14 5.95 -9.24 4.72
CA TYR A 14 6.73 -8.26 5.51
C TYR A 14 8.23 -8.25 5.18
N VAL A 15 8.78 -9.39 4.79
CA VAL A 15 10.20 -9.52 4.45
C VAL A 15 10.51 -9.07 3.02
N LEU A 16 9.51 -9.00 2.13
CA LEU A 16 9.75 -8.77 0.70
C LEU A 16 10.41 -7.43 0.37
N PRO A 17 9.96 -6.27 0.91
CA PRO A 17 10.63 -5.00 0.61
C PRO A 17 12.12 -5.06 0.97
N TYR A 18 12.46 -5.70 2.09
CA TYR A 18 13.84 -5.88 2.52
C TYR A 18 14.63 -6.75 1.54
N MET A 19 14.13 -7.92 1.17
CA MET A 19 14.80 -8.78 0.17
C MET A 19 15.04 -8.04 -1.14
N LEU A 20 14.02 -7.35 -1.65
CA LEU A 20 14.12 -6.55 -2.88
C LEU A 20 15.12 -5.39 -2.73
N SER A 21 15.20 -4.76 -1.56
CA SER A 21 16.17 -3.67 -1.32
C SER A 21 17.63 -4.14 -1.34
N THR A 22 17.87 -5.45 -1.20
CA THR A 22 19.20 -6.06 -1.26
C THR A 22 19.56 -6.58 -2.66
N ASP A 23 18.61 -6.61 -3.60
CA ASP A 23 18.84 -7.05 -4.98
C ASP A 23 19.82 -6.12 -5.70
N HIS A 24 20.85 -6.71 -6.33
CA HIS A 24 21.93 -5.97 -6.98
C HIS A 24 21.42 -5.05 -8.10
N ILE A 25 20.48 -5.50 -8.93
CA ILE A 25 19.94 -4.71 -10.05
C ILE A 25 19.15 -3.53 -9.51
N ILE A 26 18.30 -3.76 -8.50
CA ILE A 26 17.53 -2.70 -7.84
C ILE A 26 18.46 -1.65 -7.23
N ARG A 27 19.51 -2.08 -6.52
CA ARG A 27 20.47 -1.16 -5.90
C ARG A 27 21.27 -0.38 -6.93
N GLN A 28 21.84 -1.06 -7.92
CA GLN A 28 22.66 -0.42 -8.95
C GLN A 28 21.84 0.65 -9.69
N ALA A 29 20.59 0.34 -10.01
CA ALA A 29 19.71 1.27 -10.71
C ALA A 29 19.41 2.56 -9.94
N VAL A 30 19.43 2.51 -8.62
CA VAL A 30 19.21 3.68 -7.76
C VAL A 30 20.51 4.46 -7.51
N ILE A 31 21.65 3.77 -7.44
CA ILE A 31 22.96 4.38 -7.15
C ILE A 31 23.56 5.05 -8.38
N THR A 32 23.47 4.42 -9.55
CA THR A 32 23.96 4.94 -10.83
C THR A 32 22.82 4.95 -11.84
N PRO A 33 21.95 5.97 -11.82
CA PRO A 33 20.93 6.13 -12.83
C PRO A 33 21.61 6.47 -14.16
N ASP A 34 21.65 5.53 -15.11
CA ASP A 34 22.11 5.77 -16.47
C ASP A 34 20.93 6.18 -17.38
N ASP A 35 21.24 6.82 -18.52
CA ASP A 35 20.33 7.51 -19.46
C ASP A 35 19.32 6.62 -20.23
N GLY A 36 18.75 5.58 -19.59
CA GLY A 36 17.51 4.93 -20.03
C GLY A 36 17.53 3.39 -20.05
N MET A 37 18.70 2.77 -20.17
CA MET A 37 18.83 1.31 -20.26
C MET A 37 18.50 0.61 -18.92
N THR A 38 18.94 1.23 -17.82
CA THR A 38 18.73 0.79 -16.44
C THR A 38 17.26 0.80 -16.01
N SER A 39 16.44 1.72 -16.56
CA SER A 39 15.01 1.78 -16.25
C SER A 39 14.22 0.61 -16.84
N SER A 40 14.58 0.16 -18.05
CA SER A 40 13.92 -0.99 -18.70
C SER A 40 14.24 -2.30 -17.99
N GLU A 41 15.53 -2.55 -17.71
CA GLU A 41 15.96 -3.74 -16.97
C GLU A 41 15.36 -3.79 -15.56
N LEU A 42 15.36 -2.65 -14.85
CA LEU A 42 14.75 -2.54 -13.53
C LEU A 42 13.24 -2.83 -13.57
N ASN A 43 12.53 -2.22 -14.52
CA ASN A 43 11.10 -2.46 -14.73
C ASN A 43 10.77 -3.93 -15.00
N GLN A 44 11.55 -4.59 -15.87
CA GLN A 44 11.38 -6.02 -16.16
C GLN A 44 11.68 -6.89 -14.92
N ARG A 45 12.75 -6.57 -14.18
CA ARG A 45 13.14 -7.29 -12.96
C ARG A 45 12.05 -7.26 -11.90
N ILE A 46 11.50 -6.07 -11.60
CA ILE A 46 10.44 -5.95 -10.60
C ILE A 46 9.08 -6.46 -11.11
N ALA A 47 8.82 -6.42 -12.43
CA ALA A 47 7.63 -7.06 -13.02
C ALA A 47 7.70 -8.60 -12.90
N HIS A 48 8.89 -9.18 -13.11
CA HIS A 48 9.12 -10.60 -12.89
C HIS A 48 8.88 -10.97 -11.43
N PHE A 49 9.47 -10.25 -10.48
CA PHE A 49 9.22 -10.47 -9.05
C PHE A 49 7.75 -10.28 -8.68
N ASN A 50 7.08 -9.27 -9.23
CA ASN A 50 5.67 -9.03 -8.95
C ASN A 50 4.80 -10.23 -9.36
N THR A 51 5.06 -10.80 -10.54
CA THR A 51 4.39 -12.00 -11.04
C THR A 51 4.64 -13.21 -10.14
N GLN A 52 5.90 -13.47 -9.79
CA GLN A 52 6.27 -14.66 -8.98
C GLN A 52 5.74 -14.57 -7.55
N LEU A 53 5.80 -13.38 -6.95
CA LEU A 53 5.38 -13.11 -5.57
C LEU A 53 3.87 -12.83 -5.45
N LYS A 54 3.14 -12.78 -6.57
CA LYS A 54 1.70 -12.50 -6.64
C LYS A 54 1.29 -11.24 -5.87
N THR A 55 2.09 -10.19 -6.00
CA THR A 55 1.81 -8.88 -5.37
C THR A 55 0.99 -8.01 -6.32
N ALA A 56 0.28 -7.02 -5.82
CA ALA A 56 -0.50 -6.11 -6.67
C ALA A 56 0.39 -5.16 -7.48
N ALA A 57 1.51 -4.73 -6.90
CA ALA A 57 2.54 -3.96 -7.60
C ALA A 57 3.85 -3.97 -6.80
N ILE A 58 4.97 -3.79 -7.47
CA ILE A 58 6.27 -3.47 -6.88
C ILE A 58 6.80 -2.23 -7.59
N PHE A 59 7.29 -1.24 -6.85
CA PHE A 59 7.85 -0.04 -7.45
C PHE A 59 8.98 0.56 -6.61
N ILE A 60 9.86 1.28 -7.28
CA ILE A 60 11.06 1.87 -6.69
C ILE A 60 10.92 3.39 -6.71
N LEU A 61 11.10 4.02 -5.55
CA LEU A 61 11.07 5.46 -5.39
C LEU A 61 12.49 5.99 -5.19
N ASP A 62 12.79 7.14 -5.79
CA ASP A 62 14.00 7.90 -5.48
C ASP A 62 13.89 8.64 -4.13
N THR A 63 14.96 9.35 -3.76
CA THR A 63 15.01 10.15 -2.51
C THR A 63 14.06 11.35 -2.49
N GLN A 64 13.39 11.68 -3.60
CA GLN A 64 12.36 12.73 -3.69
C GLN A 64 10.94 12.13 -3.74
N GLY A 65 10.82 10.82 -3.67
CA GLY A 65 9.56 10.09 -3.69
C GLY A 65 8.97 9.93 -5.09
N LYS A 66 9.72 10.20 -6.15
CA LYS A 66 9.30 9.91 -7.53
C LYS A 66 9.57 8.45 -7.84
N ALA A 67 8.58 7.78 -8.43
CA ALA A 67 8.77 6.42 -8.90
C ALA A 67 9.64 6.38 -10.16
N ILE A 68 10.80 5.75 -10.04
CA ILE A 68 11.76 5.59 -11.14
C ILE A 68 11.56 4.28 -11.90
N ALA A 69 10.90 3.31 -11.28
CA ALA A 69 10.51 2.05 -11.90
C ALA A 69 9.26 1.48 -11.24
N SER A 70 8.47 0.71 -12.00
CA SER A 70 7.29 0.01 -11.50
C SER A 70 7.06 -1.31 -12.24
N SER A 71 6.49 -2.31 -11.54
CA SER A 71 6.08 -3.58 -12.14
C SER A 71 4.96 -3.39 -13.16
N ASN A 72 4.15 -2.34 -13.02
CA ASN A 72 3.06 -1.99 -13.92
C ASN A 72 3.46 -0.94 -14.97
N TRP A 73 4.74 -0.85 -15.32
CA TRP A 73 5.28 0.20 -16.19
C TRP A 73 4.64 0.26 -17.59
N GLN A 74 4.09 -0.85 -18.08
CA GLN A 74 3.41 -0.95 -19.38
C GLN A 74 1.91 -0.62 -19.32
N ASP A 75 1.34 -0.49 -18.12
CA ASP A 75 -0.09 -0.27 -17.94
C ASP A 75 -0.43 1.24 -18.05
N PRO A 76 -1.65 1.60 -18.51
CA PRO A 76 -2.10 3.00 -18.50
C PRO A 76 -2.07 3.64 -17.10
N GLY A 77 -2.19 2.84 -16.05
CA GLY A 77 -2.08 3.25 -14.65
C GLY A 77 -0.66 3.14 -14.06
N SER A 78 0.37 3.17 -14.90
CA SER A 78 1.78 3.04 -14.50
C SER A 78 2.15 4.00 -13.37
N TYR A 79 2.88 3.49 -12.38
CA TYR A 79 3.39 4.33 -11.31
C TYR A 79 4.62 5.14 -11.72
N VAL A 80 5.30 4.78 -12.81
CA VAL A 80 6.53 5.47 -13.24
C VAL A 80 6.27 6.97 -13.42
N GLY A 81 7.16 7.79 -12.86
CA GLY A 81 7.09 9.25 -12.91
C GLY A 81 6.18 9.90 -11.87
N GLN A 82 5.32 9.12 -11.18
CA GLN A 82 4.42 9.65 -10.16
C GLN A 82 5.18 9.96 -8.86
N ASN A 83 4.73 10.99 -8.13
CA ASN A 83 5.30 11.34 -6.83
C ASN A 83 4.44 10.76 -5.69
N TYR A 84 5.11 10.15 -4.71
CA TYR A 84 4.53 9.53 -3.52
C TYR A 84 5.18 10.03 -2.23
N SER A 85 5.89 11.17 -2.25
CA SER A 85 6.60 11.73 -1.09
C SER A 85 5.70 12.05 0.10
N TYR A 86 4.42 12.30 -0.17
CA TYR A 86 3.40 12.58 0.84
C TYR A 86 2.88 11.31 1.55
N ARG A 87 3.18 10.11 1.03
CA ARG A 87 2.66 8.85 1.55
C ARG A 87 3.39 8.42 2.83
N PRO A 88 2.67 7.96 3.88
CA PRO A 88 3.30 7.51 5.12
C PRO A 88 4.33 6.40 4.94
N TYR A 89 4.07 5.41 4.08
CA TYR A 89 5.03 4.34 3.80
C TYR A 89 6.36 4.88 3.26
N TYR A 90 6.35 5.93 2.44
CA TYR A 90 7.58 6.53 1.94
C TYR A 90 8.31 7.29 3.04
N LYS A 91 7.59 8.11 3.82
CA LYS A 91 8.16 8.89 4.92
C LYS A 91 8.82 8.00 5.98
N HIS A 92 8.17 6.89 6.36
CA HIS A 92 8.74 5.92 7.30
C HIS A 92 10.01 5.29 6.74
N ALA A 93 10.00 4.83 5.48
CA ALA A 93 11.18 4.29 4.82
C ALA A 93 12.34 5.31 4.77
N MET A 94 12.07 6.57 4.44
CA MET A 94 13.09 7.64 4.44
C MET A 94 13.61 8.01 5.83
N SER A 95 12.88 7.70 6.90
CA SER A 95 13.36 7.80 8.28
C SER A 95 14.21 6.60 8.73
N GLY A 96 14.39 5.60 7.86
CA GLY A 96 15.12 4.36 8.16
C GLY A 96 14.29 3.27 8.82
N LEU A 97 12.97 3.47 8.96
CA LEU A 97 12.01 2.50 9.48
C LEU A 97 11.32 1.74 8.35
N ASN A 98 10.71 0.59 8.63
CA ASN A 98 9.85 -0.07 7.65
C ASN A 98 8.50 0.66 7.58
N GLY A 99 8.04 0.99 6.39
CA GLY A 99 6.75 1.63 6.19
C GLY A 99 5.64 0.60 6.03
N ARG A 100 4.49 0.90 6.64
CA ARG A 100 3.24 0.15 6.49
C ARG A 100 2.11 1.15 6.34
N PHE A 101 1.25 0.92 5.38
CA PHE A 101 0.16 1.85 5.11
C PHE A 101 -0.96 1.14 4.35
N TYR A 102 -2.18 1.24 4.84
CA TYR A 102 -3.34 0.87 4.04
C TYR A 102 -3.89 2.12 3.33
N GLY A 103 -4.31 1.98 2.08
CA GLY A 103 -5.00 3.08 1.40
C GLY A 103 -5.52 2.71 0.01
N ILE A 104 -6.22 3.66 -0.59
CA ILE A 104 -6.60 3.58 -2.01
C ILE A 104 -5.43 4.12 -2.84
N GLY A 105 -4.97 3.33 -3.81
CA GLY A 105 -3.90 3.76 -4.71
C GLY A 105 -4.31 5.03 -5.45
N SER A 106 -3.53 6.11 -5.31
CA SER A 106 -3.83 7.40 -5.98
C SER A 106 -3.86 7.30 -7.51
N THR A 107 -3.14 6.33 -8.06
CA THR A 107 -2.98 6.17 -9.51
C THR A 107 -3.90 5.09 -10.07
N THR A 108 -4.10 3.98 -9.34
CA THR A 108 -4.93 2.85 -9.80
C THR A 108 -6.35 2.87 -9.25
N ASN A 109 -6.65 3.73 -8.27
CA ASN A 109 -7.91 3.76 -7.53
C ASN A 109 -8.31 2.40 -6.91
N THR A 110 -7.33 1.54 -6.61
CA THR A 110 -7.56 0.21 -6.02
C THR A 110 -7.05 0.15 -4.59
N PRO A 111 -7.83 -0.42 -3.65
CA PRO A 111 -7.38 -0.70 -2.28
C PRO A 111 -6.09 -1.52 -2.26
N GLY A 112 -5.26 -1.29 -1.26
CA GLY A 112 -4.11 -2.14 -1.01
C GLY A 112 -3.41 -1.85 0.30
N PHE A 113 -2.63 -2.84 0.73
CA PHE A 113 -1.67 -2.67 1.82
C PHE A 113 -0.28 -2.42 1.22
N PHE A 114 0.34 -1.32 1.60
CA PHE A 114 1.65 -0.90 1.12
C PHE A 114 2.68 -1.19 2.21
N LEU A 115 3.71 -1.94 1.83
CA LEU A 115 4.91 -2.19 2.61
C LEU A 115 6.10 -1.52 1.95
N SER A 116 6.99 -0.93 2.73
CA SER A 116 8.17 -0.27 2.18
C SER A 116 9.39 -0.40 3.08
N THR A 117 10.55 -0.29 2.47
CA THR A 117 11.82 -0.18 3.20
C THR A 117 12.81 0.66 2.40
N SER A 118 13.78 1.24 3.10
CA SER A 118 14.84 2.03 2.47
C SER A 118 15.84 1.17 1.70
N ILE A 119 16.26 1.65 0.54
CA ILE A 119 17.46 1.18 -0.16
C ILE A 119 18.63 2.00 0.39
N LYS A 120 19.70 1.32 0.83
CA LYS A 120 20.87 1.98 1.42
C LYS A 120 22.13 1.76 0.59
N ASP A 121 22.93 2.80 0.43
CA ASP A 121 24.30 2.75 -0.07
C ASP A 121 25.24 3.39 0.94
N LYS A 122 26.28 2.66 1.36
CA LYS A 122 27.26 3.10 2.37
C LYS A 122 26.61 3.75 3.62
N GLY A 123 25.49 3.20 4.08
CA GLY A 123 24.73 3.69 5.24
C GLY A 123 23.75 4.83 4.96
N LYS A 124 23.80 5.46 3.77
CA LYS A 124 22.87 6.52 3.35
C LYS A 124 21.65 5.94 2.64
N ILE A 125 20.47 6.47 2.91
CA ILE A 125 19.25 6.10 2.17
C ILE A 125 19.30 6.76 0.78
N VAL A 126 19.21 5.93 -0.26
CA VAL A 126 19.30 6.34 -1.67
C VAL A 126 17.98 6.14 -2.43
N GLY A 127 17.03 5.43 -1.84
CA GLY A 127 15.70 5.22 -2.43
C GLY A 127 14.83 4.38 -1.51
N VAL A 128 13.66 3.98 -2.00
CA VAL A 128 12.69 3.16 -1.26
C VAL A 128 12.12 2.09 -2.18
N VAL A 129 12.11 0.84 -1.72
CA VAL A 129 11.31 -0.22 -2.33
C VAL A 129 9.91 -0.18 -1.74
N VAL A 130 8.89 -0.26 -2.58
CA VAL A 130 7.49 -0.38 -2.14
C VAL A 130 6.85 -1.61 -2.78
N VAL A 131 6.15 -2.38 -1.95
CA VAL A 131 5.34 -3.54 -2.35
C VAL A 131 3.89 -3.25 -2.00
N LYS A 132 3.00 -3.32 -2.98
CA LYS A 132 1.55 -3.24 -2.79
C LYS A 132 0.97 -4.65 -2.77
N ILE A 133 0.19 -4.97 -1.75
CA ILE A 133 -0.55 -6.22 -1.59
C ILE A 133 -2.01 -5.94 -1.91
N SER A 134 -2.61 -6.78 -2.76
CA SER A 134 -4.04 -6.73 -3.04
C SER A 134 -4.80 -7.32 -1.87
N LEU A 135 -5.85 -6.64 -1.43
CA LEU A 135 -6.77 -7.16 -0.41
C LEU A 135 -8.05 -7.72 -1.03
N ASN A 136 -8.17 -7.67 -2.37
CA ASN A 136 -9.36 -8.12 -3.08
C ASN A 136 -9.63 -9.62 -2.89
N GLU A 137 -8.59 -10.46 -2.79
CA GLU A 137 -8.77 -11.90 -2.60
C GLU A 137 -9.39 -12.21 -1.23
N ILE A 138 -8.95 -11.48 -0.20
CA ILE A 138 -9.50 -11.58 1.15
C ILE A 138 -10.96 -11.10 1.16
N GLU A 139 -11.26 -9.96 0.54
CA GLU A 139 -12.64 -9.45 0.44
C GLU A 139 -13.56 -10.43 -0.31
N LYS A 140 -13.09 -11.04 -1.40
CA LYS A 140 -13.86 -12.04 -2.15
C LYS A 140 -14.19 -13.26 -1.29
N ALA A 141 -13.20 -13.82 -0.61
CA ALA A 141 -13.39 -14.96 0.29
C ALA A 141 -14.40 -14.64 1.41
N TRP A 142 -14.39 -13.41 1.93
CA TRP A 142 -15.37 -12.98 2.93
C TRP A 142 -16.77 -12.78 2.36
N ALA A 143 -16.89 -12.29 1.13
CA ALA A 143 -18.17 -12.06 0.47
C ALA A 143 -18.95 -13.36 0.18
N GLU A 144 -18.23 -14.47 -0.02
CA GLU A 144 -18.79 -15.82 -0.22
C GLU A 144 -19.23 -16.48 1.09
N GLY A 145 -18.72 -16.00 2.23
CA GLY A 145 -19.08 -16.51 3.55
C GLY A 145 -20.46 -16.03 4.05
N PRO A 146 -21.05 -16.72 5.04
CA PRO A 146 -22.32 -16.32 5.62
C PRO A 146 -22.20 -15.09 6.54
N GLU A 147 -20.98 -14.74 6.95
CA GLU A 147 -20.73 -13.68 7.93
C GLU A 147 -20.62 -12.28 7.30
N ASN A 148 -21.08 -11.29 8.05
CA ASN A 148 -20.95 -9.88 7.72
C ASN A 148 -19.71 -9.31 8.40
N ILE A 149 -18.68 -9.00 7.60
CA ILE A 149 -17.35 -8.62 8.07
C ILE A 149 -17.06 -7.20 7.59
N ILE A 150 -16.57 -6.37 8.51
CA ILE A 150 -16.03 -5.05 8.20
C ILE A 150 -14.66 -4.88 8.84
N VAL A 151 -13.80 -4.12 8.19
CA VAL A 151 -12.50 -3.72 8.69
C VAL A 151 -12.43 -2.20 8.59
N ASN A 152 -12.27 -1.52 9.72
CA ASN A 152 -12.18 -0.06 9.77
C ASN A 152 -10.82 0.41 10.27
N ASP A 153 -10.42 1.61 9.85
CA ASP A 153 -9.23 2.28 10.35
C ASP A 153 -9.47 2.94 11.72
N GLU A 154 -8.44 3.59 12.26
CA GLU A 154 -8.49 4.33 13.54
C GLU A 154 -9.54 5.46 13.58
N HIS A 155 -9.99 5.94 12.42
CA HIS A 155 -11.00 6.98 12.30
C HIS A 155 -12.42 6.42 12.12
N GLY A 156 -12.57 5.10 11.97
CA GLY A 156 -13.86 4.44 11.76
C GLY A 156 -14.28 4.37 10.29
N ILE A 157 -13.34 4.51 9.35
CA ILE A 157 -13.59 4.38 7.91
C ILE A 157 -13.50 2.91 7.54
N ILE A 158 -14.61 2.34 7.05
CA ILE A 158 -14.67 0.95 6.58
C ILE A 158 -13.91 0.85 5.26
N PHE A 159 -12.84 0.07 5.27
CA PHE A 159 -11.93 -0.01 4.15
C PHE A 159 -11.83 -1.40 3.51
N LEU A 160 -12.16 -2.46 4.27
CA LEU A 160 -12.52 -3.76 3.70
C LEU A 160 -13.91 -4.15 4.19
N SER A 161 -14.65 -4.90 3.37
CA SER A 161 -15.97 -5.39 3.72
C SER A 161 -16.34 -6.66 2.94
N SER A 162 -17.07 -7.58 3.57
CA SER A 162 -17.72 -8.70 2.86
C SER A 162 -18.87 -8.24 1.95
N LYS A 163 -19.38 -7.01 2.14
CA LYS A 163 -20.39 -6.38 1.28
C LYS A 163 -19.84 -5.10 0.66
N SER A 164 -19.69 -5.08 -0.68
CA SER A 164 -19.13 -3.94 -1.42
C SER A 164 -19.77 -2.57 -1.08
N PRO A 165 -21.10 -2.43 -0.89
CA PRO A 165 -21.73 -1.15 -0.55
C PRO A 165 -21.33 -0.53 0.79
N TRP A 166 -20.72 -1.31 1.69
CA TRP A 166 -20.28 -0.81 3.01
C TRP A 166 -18.88 -0.21 2.98
N ARG A 167 -18.11 -0.42 1.91
CA ARG A 167 -16.79 0.21 1.76
C ARG A 167 -16.93 1.72 1.66
N MET A 168 -15.92 2.43 2.15
CA MET A 168 -15.87 3.90 2.17
C MET A 168 -17.03 4.53 2.95
N ARG A 169 -17.62 3.77 3.89
CA ARG A 169 -18.57 4.30 4.88
C ARG A 169 -17.86 4.67 6.17
N THR A 170 -18.36 5.69 6.83
CA THR A 170 -17.85 6.19 8.12
C THR A 170 -18.78 5.72 9.24
N LEU A 171 -18.22 5.03 10.23
CA LEU A 171 -18.97 4.54 11.40
C LEU A 171 -19.32 5.66 12.38
N GLN A 172 -18.65 6.79 12.27
CA GLN A 172 -18.83 7.99 13.08
C GLN A 172 -18.40 9.23 12.26
N PRO A 173 -18.91 10.43 12.57
CA PRO A 173 -18.43 11.65 11.94
C PRO A 173 -16.92 11.81 12.10
N LEU A 174 -16.23 12.15 11.00
CA LEU A 174 -14.78 12.33 11.02
C LEU A 174 -14.38 13.64 11.71
N PRO A 175 -13.51 13.59 12.74
CA PRO A 175 -12.92 14.80 13.32
C PRO A 175 -12.16 15.62 12.28
N VAL A 176 -12.05 16.93 12.50
CA VAL A 176 -11.33 17.85 11.58
C VAL A 176 -9.89 17.40 11.34
N GLN A 177 -9.19 16.96 12.38
CA GLN A 177 -7.82 16.47 12.30
C GLN A 177 -7.70 15.20 11.42
N ALA A 178 -8.68 14.29 11.51
CA ALA A 178 -8.72 13.10 10.66
C ALA A 178 -8.88 13.50 9.18
N LYS A 179 -9.79 14.43 8.87
CA LYS A 179 -9.97 14.93 7.50
C LYS A 179 -8.68 15.54 6.94
N GLN A 180 -7.96 16.33 7.73
CA GLN A 180 -6.67 16.93 7.34
C GLN A 180 -5.59 15.86 7.10
N LYS A 181 -5.50 14.83 7.97
CA LYS A 181 -4.59 13.70 7.80
C LYS A 181 -4.91 12.93 6.51
N LEU A 182 -6.18 12.66 6.24
CA LEU A 182 -6.62 11.95 5.03
C LEU A 182 -6.35 12.74 3.75
N GLN A 183 -6.56 14.07 3.76
CA GLN A 183 -6.24 14.94 2.63
C GLN A 183 -4.74 14.99 2.35
N SER A 184 -3.92 15.18 3.38
CA SER A 184 -2.46 15.29 3.22
C SER A 184 -1.80 13.98 2.80
N THR A 185 -2.29 12.85 3.30
CA THR A 185 -1.78 11.51 2.94
C THR A 185 -2.45 10.96 1.70
N ARG A 186 -3.57 11.54 1.25
CA ARG A 186 -4.48 11.06 0.19
C ARG A 186 -4.93 9.61 0.40
N GLN A 187 -5.09 9.18 1.64
CA GLN A 187 -5.44 7.79 1.98
C GLN A 187 -6.81 7.39 1.42
N TYR A 188 -7.78 8.32 1.51
CA TYR A 188 -9.12 8.24 0.93
C TYR A 188 -9.48 9.56 0.26
N SER A 189 -10.34 9.52 -0.76
CA SER A 189 -11.02 10.72 -1.24
C SER A 189 -12.17 11.05 -0.27
N LEU A 190 -12.17 12.25 0.32
CA LEU A 190 -13.22 12.64 1.26
C LEU A 190 -14.61 12.69 0.59
N ASP A 191 -14.68 13.03 -0.70
CA ASP A 191 -15.94 13.11 -1.45
C ASP A 191 -16.57 11.71 -1.66
N ASN A 192 -15.77 10.66 -1.55
CA ASN A 192 -16.23 9.28 -1.65
C ASN A 192 -16.67 8.70 -0.29
N LEU A 193 -16.45 9.44 0.82
CA LEU A 193 -16.79 8.97 2.15
C LEU A 193 -18.22 9.40 2.51
N LEU A 194 -19.07 8.41 2.77
CA LEU A 194 -20.45 8.63 3.20
C LEU A 194 -20.65 8.13 4.63
N PRO A 195 -21.61 8.67 5.40
CA PRO A 195 -22.05 8.05 6.63
C PRO A 195 -22.49 6.60 6.38
N ALA A 196 -22.23 5.72 7.35
CA ALA A 196 -22.87 4.42 7.40
C ALA A 196 -24.37 4.63 7.69
N ASP A 197 -25.24 4.10 6.84
CA ASP A 197 -26.67 4.39 6.88
C ASP A 197 -27.35 3.84 8.15
N TYR A 198 -26.87 2.72 8.71
CA TYR A 198 -27.15 2.09 10.02
C TYR A 198 -26.75 0.59 9.93
N TYR A 199 -26.10 0.01 10.94
CA TYR A 199 -25.79 -1.44 10.96
C TYR A 199 -26.16 -2.09 12.30
N PRO A 200 -27.32 -2.74 12.42
CA PRO A 200 -27.61 -3.58 13.57
C PRO A 200 -26.97 -4.96 13.30
N TRP A 201 -26.22 -5.49 14.28
CA TRP A 201 -25.68 -6.87 14.31
C TRP A 201 -24.41 -7.19 13.49
N LEU A 202 -23.41 -6.30 13.43
CA LEU A 202 -22.10 -6.65 12.87
C LEU A 202 -21.14 -7.18 13.93
N TYR A 203 -20.47 -8.30 13.64
CA TYR A 203 -19.29 -8.72 14.39
C TYR A 203 -18.17 -7.70 14.09
N ARG A 204 -17.80 -6.90 15.10
CA ARG A 204 -16.89 -5.77 14.95
C ARG A 204 -15.50 -6.17 15.44
N GLU A 205 -14.62 -6.62 14.56
CA GLU A 205 -13.19 -6.71 14.86
C GLU A 205 -12.53 -5.37 14.50
N GLN A 206 -11.99 -4.64 15.49
CA GLN A 206 -11.17 -3.46 15.22
C GLN A 206 -9.77 -3.90 14.78
N PHE A 207 -9.34 -3.40 13.62
CA PHE A 207 -8.02 -3.62 13.07
C PHE A 207 -7.15 -2.41 13.33
N TYR A 208 -6.17 -2.58 14.20
CA TYR A 208 -5.15 -1.58 14.45
C TYR A 208 -3.83 -2.11 13.90
N PHE A 209 -3.31 -1.49 12.84
CA PHE A 209 -1.96 -1.76 12.38
C PHE A 209 -1.03 -0.77 13.09
N PRO A 210 -0.45 -1.13 14.25
CA PRO A 210 0.43 -0.22 14.97
C PRO A 210 1.59 0.22 14.07
N GLU A 211 1.93 1.50 14.12
CA GLU A 211 3.05 2.11 13.38
C GLU A 211 4.45 1.67 13.89
N ARG A 212 4.56 0.53 14.59
CA ARG A 212 5.83 0.03 15.15
C ARG A 212 6.69 -0.70 14.11
#